data_AF-A0A645FT49-F1
#
_entry.id   AF-A0A645FT49-F1
#
_cell.length_a   1.000
_cell.length_b   1.000
_cell.length_c   1.000
_cell.angle_alpha   90.00
_cell.angle_beta   90.00
_cell.angle_gamma   90.00
#
_symmetry.space_group_name_H-M   'P 1'
#
loop_
_entity.id
_entity.type
_entity.pdbx_description
1 polymer ?
#
loop_
_entity_poly.entity_id
_entity_poly.type
_entity_poly.pdbx_seq_one_letter_code
_entity_poly.pdbx_strand_id
1 'polypeptide(L)'
;MEIFTKVTGENLRTGERYLAATCFLTFVALPDENGQKVSLPKIVPETVEEKFINSGYEERRQKRRADLDYQKQLHEHLTTEIPWAD
;
A
#
# COMPACT_ATOMS: atom_id res chain seq x y z
N MET A 1 -2.77 -6.77 -3.08
CA MET A 1 -1.61 -6.46 -3.93
C MET A 1 -0.89 -5.28 -3.31
N GLU A 2 0.41 -5.41 -3.02
CA GLU A 2 1.22 -4.29 -2.54
C GLU A 2 1.94 -3.66 -3.74
N ILE A 3 1.91 -2.33 -3.85
CA ILE A 3 2.58 -1.55 -4.88
C ILE A 3 3.67 -0.74 -4.20
N PHE A 4 4.91 -0.92 -4.64
CA PHE A 4 6.01 -0.05 -4.26
C PHE A 4 6.05 1.16 -5.19
N THR A 5 6.14 2.35 -4.62
CA THR A 5 6.26 3.61 -5.35
C THR A 5 7.57 4.29 -5.00
N LYS A 6 8.34 4.65 -6.03
CA LYS A 6 9.58 5.41 -5.94
C LYS A 6 9.39 6.76 -6.63
N VAL A 7 9.51 7.84 -5.86
CA VAL A 7 9.44 9.21 -6.38
C VAL A 7 10.86 9.75 -6.50
N THR A 8 11.27 10.12 -7.71
CA THR A 8 12.60 10.71 -7.97
C THR A 8 12.46 12.16 -8.38
N GLY A 9 13.28 13.03 -7.81
CA GLY A 9 13.46 14.40 -8.26
C GLY A 9 14.65 14.51 -9.22
N GLU A 10 14.65 15.54 -10.06
CA GLU A 10 15.76 15.88 -10.96
C GLU A 10 15.95 17.39 -11.05
N ASN A 11 17.20 17.85 -10.97
CA ASN A 11 17.55 19.21 -11.30
C ASN A 11 17.74 19.36 -12.81
N LEU A 12 16.81 20.03 -13.49
CA LEU A 12 16.78 20.14 -14.96
C LEU A 12 17.98 20.89 -15.57
N ARG A 13 18.70 21.70 -14.79
CA ARG A 13 19.92 22.38 -15.28
C ARG A 13 21.16 21.50 -15.21
N THR A 14 21.25 20.62 -14.20
CA THR A 14 22.45 19.81 -13.96
C THR A 14 22.28 18.34 -14.35
N GLY A 15 21.03 17.87 -14.52
CA GLY A 15 20.70 16.46 -14.72
C GLY A 15 20.85 15.59 -13.47
N GLU A 16 21.13 16.19 -12.31
CA GLU A 16 21.31 15.45 -11.06
C GLU A 16 19.97 14.92 -10.56
N ARG A 17 19.90 13.59 -10.36
CA ARG A 17 18.71 12.88 -9.88
C ARG A 17 18.88 12.43 -8.44
N TYR A 18 17.81 12.52 -7.66
CA TYR A 18 17.79 12.07 -6.27
C TYR A 18 16.48 11.34 -5.92
N LEU A 19 16.54 10.51 -4.89
CA LEU A 19 15.36 9.85 -4.33
C LEU A 19 14.61 10.84 -3.43
N ALA A 20 13.38 11.19 -3.80
CA ALA A 20 12.56 12.15 -3.06
C ALA A 20 11.67 11.47 -2.01
N ALA A 21 11.02 10.36 -2.39
CA ALA A 21 10.16 9.60 -1.49
C ALA A 21 10.00 8.15 -1.92
N THR A 22 9.63 7.31 -0.97
CA THR A 22 9.18 5.93 -1.21
C THR A 22 7.90 5.65 -0.45
N CYS A 23 7.08 4.73 -0.98
CA CYS A 23 5.83 4.33 -0.34
C CYS A 23 5.46 2.88 -0.70
N PHE A 24 4.74 2.21 0.18
CA PHE A 24 4.06 0.94 -0.09
C PHE A 24 2.55 1.16 0.02
N LEU A 25 1.82 0.94 -1.08
CA LEU A 25 0.37 1.05 -1.13
C LEU A 25 -0.26 -0.34 -1.26
N THR A 26 -1.43 -0.55 -0.66
CA THR A 26 -2.15 -1.82 -0.80
C THR A 26 -3.45 -1.64 -1.54
N PHE A 27 -3.60 -2.41 -2.61
CA PHE A 27 -4.79 -2.46 -3.46
C PHE A 27 -5.49 -3.82 -3.35
N VAL A 28 -6.81 -3.78 -3.49
CA VAL A 28 -7.69 -4.96 -3.51
C VAL A 28 -8.41 -4.97 -4.86
N ALA A 29 -8.37 -6.12 -5.55
CA ALA A 29 -9.15 -6.29 -6.75
C ALA A 29 -10.63 -6.41 -6.38
N LEU A 30 -11.48 -5.58 -6.99
CA LEU A 30 -12.92 -5.66 -6.82
C LEU A 30 -13.48 -6.81 -7.68
N PRO A 31 -14.63 -7.38 -7.32
CA PRO A 31 -15.34 -8.33 -8.18
C PRO A 31 -15.65 -7.70 -9.55
N ASP A 32 -15.77 -8.54 -10.58
CA ASP A 32 -16.24 -8.10 -11.90
C ASP A 32 -17.73 -7.69 -11.88
N GLU A 33 -18.24 -7.21 -13.01
CA GLU A 33 -19.64 -6.78 -13.15
C GLU A 33 -20.65 -7.90 -12.86
N ASN A 34 -20.23 -9.17 -12.97
CA ASN A 34 -21.04 -10.35 -12.68
C ASN A 34 -20.83 -10.85 -11.23
N GLY A 35 -20.09 -10.11 -10.41
CA GLY A 35 -19.77 -10.46 -9.02
C GLY A 35 -18.69 -11.54 -8.86
N GLN A 36 -18.00 -11.95 -9.93
CA GLN A 36 -16.94 -12.95 -9.86
C GLN A 36 -15.67 -12.35 -9.26
N LYS A 37 -15.03 -13.11 -8.37
CA LYS A 37 -13.77 -12.70 -7.76
C LYS A 37 -12.66 -12.67 -8.82
N VAL A 38 -11.96 -11.55 -8.90
CA VAL A 38 -10.78 -11.41 -9.76
C VAL A 38 -9.59 -12.13 -9.12
N SER A 39 -9.08 -13.16 -9.79
CA SER A 39 -7.81 -13.80 -9.44
C SER A 39 -6.66 -12.98 -10.00
N LEU A 40 -5.72 -12.59 -9.15
CA LEU A 40 -4.50 -11.88 -9.57
C LEU A 40 -3.37 -12.88 -9.82
N PRO A 41 -2.53 -12.65 -10.86
CA PRO A 41 -1.36 -13.49 -11.10
C PRO A 41 -0.35 -13.37 -9.95
N LYS A 42 0.48 -14.39 -9.78
CA LYS A 42 1.62 -14.33 -8.86
C LYS A 42 2.69 -13.41 -9.44
N ILE A 43 3.28 -12.59 -8.58
CA ILE A 43 4.37 -11.68 -8.94
C ILE A 43 5.70 -12.41 -8.72
N VAL A 44 6.58 -12.40 -9.72
CA VAL A 44 7.94 -12.96 -9.65
C VAL A 44 8.92 -11.82 -9.90
N PRO A 45 9.79 -11.45 -8.93
CA PRO A 45 10.76 -10.38 -9.11
C PRO A 45 11.96 -10.84 -9.94
N GLU A 46 12.46 -9.98 -10.82
CA GLU A 46 13.53 -10.30 -11.77
C GLU A 46 14.84 -9.61 -11.40
N THR A 47 14.79 -8.30 -11.16
CA THR A 47 15.97 -7.48 -10.90
C THR A 47 16.42 -7.55 -9.43
N VAL A 48 17.66 -7.09 -9.16
CA VAL A 48 18.19 -7.03 -7.79
C VAL A 48 17.34 -6.10 -6.91
N GLU A 49 16.94 -4.95 -7.45
CA GLU A 49 16.07 -3.98 -6.75
C GLU A 49 14.71 -4.62 -6.42
N GLU A 50 14.07 -5.27 -7.38
CA GLU A 50 12.77 -5.94 -7.19
C GLU A 50 12.85 -7.07 -6.16
N LYS A 51 13.90 -7.91 -6.22
CA LYS A 51 14.08 -9.02 -5.28
C LYS A 51 14.24 -8.52 -3.84
N PHE A 52 15.01 -7.45 -3.65
CA PHE A 52 15.18 -6.83 -2.35
C PHE A 52 13.89 -6.20 -1.82
N ILE A 53 13.12 -5.51 -2.67
CA ILE A 53 11.83 -4.94 -2.28
C ILE A 53 10.84 -6.05 -1.91
N ASN A 54 10.79 -7.12 -2.72
CA ASN A 54 9.87 -8.25 -2.55
C ASN A 54 10.20 -9.08 -1.30
N SER A 55 11.48 -9.27 -0.95
CA SER A 55 11.88 -10.09 0.21
C SER A 55 11.34 -9.56 1.54
N GLY A 56 11.08 -8.26 1.66
CA GLY A 56 10.48 -7.65 2.86
C GLY A 56 8.95 -7.68 2.91
N TYR A 57 8.26 -8.27 1.92
CA TYR A 57 6.80 -8.20 1.80
C TYR A 57 6.06 -8.82 3.00
N GLU A 58 6.47 -9.99 3.46
CA GLU A 58 5.72 -10.71 4.50
C GLU A 58 5.69 -9.95 5.83
N GLU A 59 6.81 -9.33 6.21
CA GLU A 59 6.89 -8.48 7.41
C GLU A 59 5.98 -7.25 7.30
N ARG A 60 6.04 -6.53 6.17
CA ARG A 60 5.16 -5.37 5.93
C ARG A 60 3.68 -5.75 5.94
N ARG A 61 3.35 -6.90 5.36
CA ARG A 61 1.99 -7.45 5.35
C ARG A 61 1.49 -7.73 6.75
N GLN A 62 2.31 -8.35 7.60
CA GLN A 62 1.96 -8.63 8.99
C GLN A 62 1.73 -7.34 9.79
N LYS A 63 2.64 -6.37 9.68
CA LYS A 63 2.49 -5.06 10.31
C LYS A 63 1.19 -4.37 9.88
N ARG A 64 0.93 -4.29 8.57
CA ARG A 64 -0.30 -3.70 8.04
C ARG A 64 -1.56 -4.42 8.54
N ARG A 65 -1.50 -5.73 8.74
CA ARG A 65 -2.64 -6.50 9.27
C ARG A 65 -2.88 -6.17 10.74
N ALA A 66 -1.83 -6.10 11.55
CA ALA A 66 -1.93 -5.68 12.95
C ALA A 66 -2.50 -4.26 13.06
N ASP A 67 -2.02 -3.32 12.25
CA ASP A 67 -2.54 -1.95 12.18
C ASP A 67 -4.03 -1.94 11.82
N LEU A 68 -4.44 -2.72 10.81
CA LEU A 68 -5.86 -2.83 10.42
C LEU A 68 -6.74 -3.38 11.55
N ASP A 69 -6.28 -4.43 12.24
CA ASP A 69 -7.06 -5.06 13.30
C ASP A 69 -7.18 -4.13 14.52
N TYR A 70 -6.12 -3.37 14.85
CA TYR A 70 -6.19 -2.29 15.84
C TYR A 70 -7.17 -1.18 15.42
N GLN A 71 -7.10 -0.71 14.18
CA GLN A 71 -8.01 0.34 13.69
C GLN A 71 -9.48 -0.10 13.72
N LYS A 72 -9.77 -1.38 13.42
CA LYS A 72 -11.14 -1.92 13.55
C LYS A 72 -11.64 -1.85 14.99
N GLN A 73 -10.84 -2.30 15.95
CA GLN A 73 -11.20 -2.23 17.37
C GLN A 73 -11.42 -0.79 17.81
N LEU A 74 -10.56 0.14 17.38
CA LEU A 74 -10.74 1.56 17.66
C LEU A 74 -12.06 2.07 17.07
N HIS A 75 -12.35 1.79 15.80
CA HIS A 75 -13.56 2.26 15.12
C HIS A 75 -14.86 1.76 15.77
N GLU A 76 -14.89 0.56 16.34
CA GLU A 76 -16.05 0.05 17.09
C GLU A 76 -16.43 0.91 18.30
N HIS A 77 -15.48 1.70 18.81
CA HIS A 77 -15.67 2.56 19.98
C HIS A 77 -15.79 4.06 19.61
N LEU A 78 -15.75 4.40 18.32
CA LEU A 78 -15.93 5.78 17.85
C LEU A 78 -17.37 6.01 17.43
N THR A 79 -17.95 7.11 17.90
CA THR A 79 -19.26 7.57 17.42
C THR A 79 -19.14 8.24 16.06
N THR A 80 -20.12 8.01 15.19
CA THR A 80 -20.28 8.75 13.93
C THR A 80 -21.23 9.94 14.05
N GLU A 81 -21.80 10.15 15.24
CA GLU A 81 -22.70 11.26 15.51
C GLU A 81 -21.95 12.60 15.43
N ILE A 82 -22.66 13.64 14.98
CA ILE A 82 -22.13 14.99 14.89
C ILE A 82 -21.97 15.52 16.31
N PRO A 83 -20.74 15.82 16.79
CA PRO A 83 -20.50 16.17 18.20
C PRO A 83 -21.16 17.46 18.69
N TRP A 84 -21.70 18.28 17.79
CA TRP A 84 -22.26 19.62 18.07
C TRP A 84 -23.71 19.78 17.57
N ALA A 85 -24.38 18.69 17.20
CA ALA A 85 -25.82 18.73 16.97
C ALA A 85 -26.52 18.52 18.32
N ASP A 86 -27.07 19.60 18.88
CA ASP A 86 -27.93 19.57 20.07
C ASP A 86 -29.22 18.75 19.83
#